data_AF-A0A2U1V5K9-F1
#
_entry.id   AF-A0A2U1V5K9-F1
#
_cell.length_a   1.000
_cell.length_b   1.000
_cell.length_c   1.000
_cell.angle_alpha   90.00
_cell.angle_beta   90.00
_cell.angle_gamma   90.00
#
_symmetry.space_group_name_H-M   'P 1'
#
loop_
_entity.id
_entity.type
_entity.pdbx_description
1 polymer ?
#
loop_
_entity_poly.entity_id
_entity_poly.type
_entity_poly.pdbx_seq_one_letter_code
_entity_poly.pdbx_strand_id
1 'polypeptide(L)'
;MAMEDAAADLAAEFGGPGPEDLANGAAALAAGLLAQAHSLAGTAAALETSDTGHQGAIEAAAARAALALAMAQAVSEAVGPARAELIRAAAHSLDVSLGGAVTQLRAAALALPTDDAAARIAAAQIAGEIAAALG
;
A
#
# COMPACT_ATOMS: atom_id res chain seq x y z
N MET A 1 25.29 9.52 -14.53
CA MET A 1 25.59 10.95 -14.30
C MET A 1 24.77 11.88 -15.19
N ALA A 2 24.74 11.78 -16.53
CA ALA A 2 23.92 12.69 -17.35
C ALA A 2 22.38 12.45 -17.28
N MET A 3 21.94 11.24 -16.94
CA MET A 3 20.49 10.91 -16.84
C MET A 3 19.87 11.31 -15.49
N GLU A 4 20.64 11.29 -14.39
CA GLU A 4 20.17 11.75 -13.07
C GLU A 4 20.00 13.27 -13.04
N ASP A 5 20.87 14.00 -13.76
CA ASP A 5 20.83 15.45 -13.89
C ASP A 5 19.56 15.90 -14.66
N ALA A 6 19.23 15.21 -15.76
CA ALA A 6 18.01 15.47 -16.51
C ALA A 6 16.72 15.14 -15.74
N ALA A 7 16.74 14.11 -14.88
CA ALA A 7 15.59 13.77 -14.04
C ALA A 7 15.40 14.79 -12.89
N ALA A 8 16.50 15.29 -12.32
CA ALA A 8 16.48 16.36 -11.33
C ALA A 8 15.99 17.69 -11.93
N ASP A 9 16.43 18.03 -13.14
CA ASP A 9 15.97 19.22 -13.86
C ASP A 9 14.49 19.13 -14.24
N LEU A 10 14.00 17.96 -14.67
CA LEU A 10 12.57 17.77 -14.98
C LEU A 10 11.70 17.85 -13.72
N ALA A 11 12.18 17.33 -12.58
CA ALA A 11 11.50 17.46 -11.29
C ALA A 11 11.46 18.92 -10.80
N ALA A 12 12.49 19.71 -11.12
CA ALA A 12 12.54 21.15 -10.83
C ALA A 12 11.67 21.98 -11.79
N GLU A 13 11.52 21.57 -13.05
CA GLU A 13 10.74 22.26 -14.08
C GLU A 13 9.22 22.05 -13.93
N PHE A 14 8.79 20.86 -13.50
CA PHE A 14 7.36 20.54 -13.33
C PHE A 14 6.85 20.64 -11.89
N GLY A 15 7.74 20.73 -10.90
CA GLY A 15 7.40 20.74 -9.48
C GLY A 15 6.81 19.41 -9.02
N GLY A 16 7.48 18.71 -8.10
CA GLY A 16 6.91 17.51 -7.49
C GLY A 16 5.54 17.77 -6.82
N PRO A 17 4.78 16.71 -6.49
CA PRO A 17 3.48 16.84 -5.84
C PRO A 17 3.56 17.76 -4.62
N GLY A 18 2.64 18.71 -4.55
CA GLY A 18 2.51 19.62 -3.42
C GLY A 18 2.05 18.90 -2.15
N PRO A 19 2.04 19.60 -1.00
CA PRO A 19 1.57 19.02 0.26
C PRO A 19 0.10 18.55 0.19
N GLU A 20 -0.73 19.23 -0.58
CA GLU A 20 -2.13 18.85 -0.83
C GLU A 20 -2.22 17.57 -1.67
N ASP A 21 -1.38 17.43 -2.70
CA ASP A 21 -1.30 16.22 -3.53
C ASP A 21 -0.80 15.02 -2.72
N LEU A 22 0.13 15.24 -1.78
CA LEU A 22 0.60 14.21 -0.86
C LEU A 22 -0.50 13.72 0.09
N ALA A 23 -1.33 14.64 0.60
CA ALA A 23 -2.48 14.28 1.43
C ALA A 23 -3.53 13.50 0.62
N ASN A 24 -3.87 13.99 -0.59
CA ASN A 24 -4.80 13.31 -1.49
C ASN A 24 -4.28 11.94 -1.94
N GLY A 25 -2.99 11.84 -2.23
CA GLY A 25 -2.31 10.60 -2.59
C GLY A 25 -2.31 9.59 -1.43
N ALA A 26 -2.05 10.04 -0.20
CA ALA A 26 -2.14 9.19 0.98
C ALA A 26 -3.57 8.66 1.19
N ALA A 27 -4.58 9.52 1.05
CA ALA A 27 -5.98 9.14 1.16
C ALA A 27 -6.40 8.15 0.06
N ALA A 28 -5.98 8.38 -1.19
CA ALA A 28 -6.25 7.47 -2.29
C ALA A 28 -5.57 6.11 -2.09
N LEU A 29 -4.33 6.10 -1.59
CA LEU A 29 -3.60 4.87 -1.27
C LEU A 29 -4.27 4.09 -0.15
N ALA A 30 -4.67 4.77 0.94
CA ALA A 30 -5.42 4.15 2.02
C ALA A 30 -6.76 3.56 1.54
N ALA A 31 -7.49 4.28 0.67
CA ALA A 31 -8.73 3.80 0.07
C ALA A 31 -8.49 2.55 -0.81
N GLY A 32 -7.42 2.54 -1.62
CA GLY A 32 -7.01 1.37 -2.40
C GLY A 32 -6.69 0.15 -1.52
N LEU A 33 -5.98 0.36 -0.42
CA LEU A 33 -5.68 -0.68 0.58
C LEU A 33 -6.95 -1.21 1.28
N LEU A 34 -7.91 -0.33 1.61
CA LEU A 34 -9.21 -0.72 2.15
C LEU A 34 -10.04 -1.54 1.14
N ALA A 35 -10.01 -1.18 -0.14
CA ALA A 35 -10.68 -1.96 -1.18
C ALA A 35 -10.07 -3.36 -1.32
N GLN A 36 -8.74 -3.47 -1.26
CA GLN A 36 -8.04 -4.76 -1.21
C GLN A 36 -8.42 -5.56 0.04
N ALA A 37 -8.47 -4.92 1.21
CA ALA A 37 -8.87 -5.55 2.47
C ALA A 37 -10.24 -6.23 2.34
N HIS A 38 -11.23 -5.50 1.83
CA HIS A 38 -12.58 -6.03 1.62
C HIS A 38 -12.61 -7.17 0.61
N SER A 39 -11.88 -7.06 -0.50
CA SER A 39 -11.82 -8.11 -1.52
C SER A 39 -11.21 -9.41 -0.97
N LEU A 40 -10.14 -9.31 -0.20
CA LEU A 40 -9.47 -10.46 0.42
C LEU A 40 -10.32 -11.08 1.53
N ALA A 41 -10.98 -10.27 2.36
CA ALA A 41 -11.91 -10.75 3.38
C ALA A 41 -13.11 -11.47 2.75
N GLY A 42 -13.67 -10.92 1.66
CA GLY A 42 -14.73 -11.58 0.90
C GLY A 42 -14.27 -12.91 0.28
N THR A 43 -13.02 -12.98 -0.19
CA THR A 43 -12.42 -14.23 -0.67
C THR A 43 -12.31 -15.27 0.44
N ALA A 44 -11.86 -14.88 1.64
CA ALA A 44 -11.78 -15.78 2.79
C ALA A 44 -13.16 -16.34 3.17
N ALA A 45 -14.18 -15.47 3.24
CA ALA A 45 -15.56 -15.88 3.54
C ALA A 45 -16.17 -16.79 2.44
N ALA A 46 -15.92 -16.49 1.18
CA ALA A 46 -16.35 -17.34 0.07
C ALA A 46 -15.68 -18.72 0.12
N LEU A 47 -14.39 -18.79 0.46
CA LEU A 47 -13.68 -20.06 0.64
C LEU A 47 -14.27 -20.86 1.80
N GLU A 48 -14.48 -20.21 2.96
CA GLU A 48 -15.09 -20.83 4.14
C GLU A 48 -16.47 -21.44 3.86
N THR A 49 -17.28 -20.77 3.05
CA THR A 49 -18.62 -21.26 2.67
C THR A 49 -18.60 -22.33 1.57
N SER A 50 -17.58 -22.35 0.71
CA SER A 50 -17.53 -23.26 -0.45
C SER A 50 -17.02 -24.67 -0.11
N ASP A 51 -15.96 -24.79 0.71
CA ASP A 51 -15.41 -26.07 1.18
C ASP A 51 -14.32 -25.79 2.24
N THR A 52 -14.47 -26.36 3.44
CA THR A 52 -13.56 -26.18 4.59
C THR A 52 -12.21 -26.88 4.41
N GLY A 53 -12.02 -27.67 3.34
CA GLY A 53 -10.74 -28.29 3.00
C GLY A 53 -9.59 -27.31 2.71
N HIS A 54 -9.88 -26.01 2.59
CA HIS A 54 -8.90 -24.97 2.23
C HIS A 54 -8.49 -24.07 3.41
N GLN A 55 -8.44 -24.61 4.63
CA GLN A 55 -8.14 -23.84 5.85
C GLN A 55 -6.91 -22.93 5.72
N GLY A 56 -5.80 -23.43 5.15
CA GLY A 56 -4.61 -22.60 4.94
C GLY A 56 -4.80 -21.45 3.94
N ALA A 57 -5.64 -21.63 2.92
CA ALA A 57 -5.96 -20.57 1.97
C ALA A 57 -6.91 -19.52 2.58
N ILE A 58 -7.85 -19.96 3.42
CA ILE A 58 -8.75 -19.08 4.19
C ILE A 58 -7.91 -18.20 5.14
N GLU A 59 -7.03 -18.81 5.93
CA GLU A 59 -6.13 -18.11 6.86
C GLU A 59 -5.20 -17.15 6.12
N ALA A 60 -4.61 -17.57 5.00
CA ALA A 60 -3.74 -16.71 4.20
C ALA A 60 -4.50 -15.53 3.54
N ALA A 61 -5.77 -15.72 3.15
CA ALA A 61 -6.60 -14.63 2.65
C ALA A 61 -7.00 -13.65 3.77
N ALA A 62 -7.37 -14.17 4.95
CA ALA A 62 -7.69 -13.38 6.12
C ALA A 62 -6.48 -12.57 6.64
N ALA A 63 -5.30 -13.19 6.71
CA ALA A 63 -4.06 -12.51 7.12
C ALA A 63 -3.69 -11.38 6.16
N ARG A 64 -3.82 -11.61 4.84
CA ARG A 64 -3.60 -10.54 3.84
C ARG A 64 -4.64 -9.44 3.92
N ALA A 65 -5.90 -9.77 4.21
CA ALA A 65 -6.96 -8.77 4.43
C ALA A 65 -6.65 -7.89 5.65
N ALA A 66 -6.28 -8.51 6.78
CA ALA A 66 -5.89 -7.81 7.99
C ALA A 66 -4.64 -6.93 7.78
N LEU A 67 -3.66 -7.41 7.02
CA LEU A 67 -2.48 -6.63 6.67
C LEU A 67 -2.85 -5.41 5.81
N ALA A 68 -3.74 -5.57 4.82
CA ALA A 68 -4.22 -4.47 3.99
C ALA A 68 -4.86 -3.37 4.84
N LEU A 69 -5.68 -3.77 5.81
CA LEU A 69 -6.33 -2.85 6.74
C LEU A 69 -5.31 -2.12 7.62
N ALA A 70 -4.33 -2.85 8.18
CA ALA A 70 -3.27 -2.25 8.98
C ALA A 70 -2.41 -1.27 8.17
N MET A 71 -2.12 -1.59 6.90
CA MET A 71 -1.43 -0.66 5.99
C MET A 71 -2.26 0.60 5.73
N ALA A 72 -3.58 0.46 5.51
CA ALA A 72 -4.45 1.61 5.28
C ALA A 72 -4.47 2.54 6.50
N GLN A 73 -4.52 1.98 7.72
CA GLN A 73 -4.42 2.73 8.97
C GLN A 73 -3.06 3.42 9.09
N ALA A 74 -1.95 2.70 8.87
CA ALA A 74 -0.61 3.27 8.94
C ALA A 74 -0.42 4.43 7.95
N VAL A 75 -0.89 4.30 6.72
CA VAL A 75 -0.82 5.36 5.70
C VAL A 75 -1.66 6.59 6.09
N SER A 76 -2.83 6.37 6.68
CA SER A 76 -3.77 7.43 7.06
C SER A 76 -3.36 8.20 8.31
N GLU A 77 -2.81 7.50 9.32
CA GLU A 77 -2.59 8.06 10.65
C GLU A 77 -1.13 8.45 10.91
N ALA A 78 -0.17 7.80 10.25
CA ALA A 78 1.25 8.08 10.42
C ALA A 78 1.84 8.82 9.23
N VAL A 79 2.96 9.50 9.46
CA VAL A 79 3.72 10.25 8.44
C VAL A 79 5.19 9.81 8.48
N GLY A 80 5.82 9.79 7.31
CA GLY A 80 7.24 9.49 7.17
C GLY A 80 7.61 8.08 7.65
N PRO A 81 8.74 7.89 8.36
CA PRO A 81 9.31 6.57 8.62
C PRO A 81 8.44 5.69 9.53
N ALA A 82 7.55 6.30 10.34
CA ALA A 82 6.65 5.56 11.22
C ALA A 82 5.70 4.62 10.45
N ARG A 83 5.36 4.93 9.19
CA ARG A 83 4.51 4.08 8.34
C ARG A 83 5.11 2.69 8.14
N ALA A 84 6.39 2.62 7.81
CA ALA A 84 7.07 1.37 7.54
C ALA A 84 7.18 0.50 8.80
N GLU A 85 7.46 1.09 9.96
CA GLU A 85 7.56 0.36 11.22
C GLU A 85 6.21 -0.22 11.68
N LEU A 86 5.11 0.53 11.53
CA LEU A 86 3.77 0.02 11.79
C LEU A 86 3.42 -1.15 10.87
N ILE A 87 3.75 -1.04 9.58
CA ILE A 87 3.51 -2.11 8.60
C ILE A 87 4.38 -3.34 8.90
N ARG A 88 5.65 -3.15 9.26
CA ARG A 88 6.57 -4.23 9.67
C ARG A 88 6.03 -4.98 10.88
N ALA A 89 5.56 -4.26 11.90
CA ALA A 89 4.97 -4.84 13.11
C ALA A 89 3.69 -5.64 12.78
N ALA A 90 2.81 -5.08 11.96
CA ALA A 90 1.58 -5.75 11.53
C ALA A 90 1.89 -7.04 10.73
N ALA A 91 2.79 -6.95 9.75
CA ALA A 91 3.22 -8.11 8.95
C ALA A 91 3.79 -9.22 9.83
N HIS A 92 4.63 -8.87 10.82
CA HIS A 92 5.15 -9.83 11.79
C HIS A 92 4.05 -10.49 12.63
N SER A 93 3.08 -9.72 13.15
CA SER A 93 1.98 -10.26 13.96
C SER A 93 1.02 -11.18 13.20
N LEU A 94 0.96 -11.03 11.87
CA LEU A 94 0.08 -11.77 10.98
C LEU A 94 0.81 -12.91 10.22
N ASP A 95 2.08 -13.15 10.53
CA ASP A 95 2.95 -14.11 9.84
C ASP A 95 3.00 -13.89 8.31
N VAL A 96 2.95 -12.63 7.88
CA VAL A 96 3.08 -12.25 6.47
C VAL A 96 4.50 -11.77 6.20
N SER A 97 5.14 -12.32 5.16
CA SER A 97 6.48 -11.88 4.74
C SER A 97 6.48 -10.40 4.32
N LEU A 98 7.59 -9.69 4.58
CA LEU A 98 7.76 -8.30 4.15
C LEU A 98 7.71 -8.15 2.62
N GLY A 99 8.23 -9.13 1.87
CA GLY A 99 8.09 -9.15 0.41
C GLY A 99 6.63 -9.24 -0.05
N GLY A 100 5.81 -10.02 0.66
CA GLY A 100 4.36 -10.07 0.45
C GLY A 100 3.68 -8.74 0.78
N ALA A 101 4.07 -8.11 1.88
CA ALA A 101 3.60 -6.79 2.28
C ALA A 101 3.91 -5.72 1.22
N VAL A 102 5.15 -5.68 0.73
CA VAL A 102 5.58 -4.76 -0.35
C VAL A 102 4.81 -5.02 -1.65
N THR A 103 4.59 -6.29 -2.00
CA THR A 103 3.82 -6.65 -3.20
C THR A 103 2.39 -6.12 -3.12
N GLN A 104 1.75 -6.29 -1.95
CA GLN A 104 0.39 -5.82 -1.71
C GLN A 104 0.28 -4.29 -1.75
N LEU A 105 1.24 -3.60 -1.11
CA LEU A 105 1.32 -2.14 -1.14
C LEU A 105 1.47 -1.60 -2.57
N ARG A 106 2.36 -2.19 -3.37
CA ARG A 106 2.54 -1.82 -4.78
C ARG A 106 1.29 -2.09 -5.61
N ALA A 107 0.61 -3.21 -5.37
CA ALA A 107 -0.66 -3.50 -6.03
C ALA A 107 -1.72 -2.44 -5.70
N ALA A 108 -1.75 -1.92 -4.48
CA ALA A 108 -2.70 -0.87 -4.08
C ALA A 108 -2.37 0.47 -4.76
N ALA A 109 -1.08 0.80 -4.87
CA ALA A 109 -0.62 2.00 -5.56
C ALA A 109 -0.90 1.99 -7.08
N LEU A 110 -1.09 0.81 -7.68
CA LEU A 110 -1.46 0.68 -9.10
C LEU A 110 -2.98 0.75 -9.34
N ALA A 111 -3.79 0.45 -8.32
CA ALA A 111 -5.25 0.37 -8.42
C ALA A 111 -5.95 1.52 -7.67
N LEU A 112 -5.37 2.72 -7.74
CA LEU A 112 -5.85 3.88 -6.98
C LEU A 112 -7.21 4.35 -7.49
N PRO A 113 -8.19 4.62 -6.59
CA PRO A 113 -9.51 5.10 -6.95
C PRO A 113 -9.52 6.63 -7.14
N THR A 114 -8.59 7.17 -7.94
CA THR A 114 -8.52 8.61 -8.23
C THR A 114 -8.12 8.88 -9.67
N ASP A 115 -8.77 9.88 -10.28
CA ASP A 115 -8.47 10.37 -11.63
C ASP A 115 -7.39 11.47 -11.62
N ASP A 116 -7.04 12.01 -10.45
CA ASP A 116 -5.99 13.01 -10.31
C ASP A 116 -4.60 12.41 -10.54
N ALA A 117 -3.86 12.96 -11.50
CA ALA A 117 -2.51 12.52 -11.84
C ALA A 117 -1.50 12.88 -10.73
N ALA A 118 -1.63 14.04 -10.09
CA ALA A 118 -0.73 14.48 -9.04
C ALA A 118 -0.87 13.58 -7.80
N ALA A 119 -2.11 13.29 -7.38
CA ALA A 119 -2.39 12.33 -6.32
C ALA A 119 -1.87 10.91 -6.63
N ARG A 120 -1.92 10.45 -7.89
CA ARG A 120 -1.36 9.14 -8.29
C ARG A 120 0.16 9.10 -8.15
N ILE A 121 0.85 10.16 -8.58
CA ILE A 121 2.31 10.28 -8.42
C ILE A 121 2.66 10.32 -6.93
N ALA A 122 1.95 11.13 -6.14
CA ALA A 122 2.13 11.20 -4.69
C ALA A 122 1.92 9.85 -3.99
N ALA A 123 0.86 9.12 -4.33
CA ALA A 123 0.58 7.80 -3.78
C ALA A 123 1.67 6.79 -4.16
N ALA A 124 2.14 6.80 -5.41
CA ALA A 124 3.24 5.95 -5.86
C ALA A 124 4.55 6.29 -5.14
N GLN A 125 4.83 7.57 -4.90
CA GLN A 125 5.98 8.02 -4.13
C GLN A 125 5.91 7.52 -2.69
N ILE A 126 4.78 7.72 -2.01
CA ILE A 126 4.55 7.24 -0.64
C ILE A 126 4.74 5.72 -0.56
N ALA A 127 4.14 4.96 -1.49
CA ALA A 127 4.28 3.51 -1.54
C ALA A 127 5.75 3.08 -1.79
N GLY A 128 6.48 3.82 -2.64
CA GLY A 128 7.90 3.61 -2.91
C GLY A 128 8.78 3.83 -1.68
N GLU A 129 8.55 4.92 -0.95
CA GLU A 129 9.26 5.25 0.29
C GLU A 129 9.04 4.18 1.37
N ILE A 130 7.79 3.77 1.58
CA ILE A 130 7.46 2.69 2.52
C ILE A 130 8.13 1.38 2.09
N ALA A 131 8.05 1.02 0.80
CA ALA A 131 8.64 -0.22 0.30
C ALA A 131 10.17 -0.24 0.49
N ALA A 132 10.84 0.87 0.19
CA ALA A 132 12.28 1.01 0.40
C ALA A 132 12.68 0.89 1.89
N ALA A 133 11.85 1.42 2.79
CA ALA A 133 12.07 1.32 4.23
C ALA A 133 11.81 -0.08 4.80
N LEU A 134 10.95 -0.89 4.15
CA LEU A 134 10.66 -2.26 4.58
C LEU A 134 11.80 -3.24 4.26
N GLY A 135 12.53 -3.03 3.16
CA GLY A 135 13.64 -3.87 2.70
C GLY A 135 13.24 -4.71 1.50
#